data_AF-A0A7Y8PGE3-F1
#
_entry.id   AF-A0A7Y8PGE3-F1
#
_cell.length_a   1.000
_cell.length_b   1.000
_cell.length_c   1.000
_cell.angle_alpha   90.00
_cell.angle_beta   90.00
_cell.angle_gamma   90.00
#
_symmetry.space_group_name_H-M   'P 1'
#
loop_
_entity.id
_entity.type
_entity.pdbx_description
1 polymer ?
#
loop_
_entity_poly.entity_id
_entity_poly.type
_entity_poly.pdbx_seq_one_letter_code
_entity_poly.pdbx_strand_id
1 'polypeptide(L)'
;MKKFLYFNCLSFIFTYLSLFYQKYTLVDRIVVDKLGKVKVIGGGFPLQFLVDGEVSPGGSIALDPLNIIIGIDQFIFLYFIFDYLFWISVLFAFYIILKRYKLKQIF
;
A
#
# COMPACT_ATOMS: atom_id res chain seq x y z
N MET A 1 5.04 -22.48 -11.58
CA MET A 1 3.71 -21.95 -11.23
C MET A 1 3.52 -21.76 -9.72
N LYS A 2 3.65 -22.80 -8.88
CA LYS A 2 3.43 -22.69 -7.41
C LYS A 2 4.20 -21.55 -6.71
N LYS A 3 5.49 -21.37 -7.03
CA LYS A 3 6.31 -20.28 -6.47
C LYS A 3 5.81 -18.89 -6.89
N PHE A 4 5.43 -18.73 -8.16
CA PHE A 4 4.90 -17.45 -8.66
C PHE A 4 3.62 -17.07 -7.92
N LEU A 5 2.67 -18.00 -7.80
CA LEU A 5 1.43 -17.78 -7.03
C LEU A 5 1.75 -17.41 -5.57
N TYR A 6 2.69 -18.10 -4.94
CA TYR A 6 3.13 -17.78 -3.58
C TYR A 6 3.66 -16.34 -3.44
N PHE A 7 4.52 -15.89 -4.36
CA PHE A 7 5.03 -14.50 -4.34
C PHE A 7 3.91 -13.48 -4.51
N ASN A 8 2.94 -13.72 -5.39
CA ASN A 8 1.81 -12.82 -5.60
C ASN A 8 0.92 -12.76 -4.35
N CYS A 9 0.57 -13.92 -3.76
CA CYS A 9 -0.21 -13.94 -2.52
C CYS A 9 0.51 -13.20 -1.39
N LEU A 10 1.81 -13.42 -1.26
CA LEU A 10 2.61 -12.79 -0.22
C LEU A 10 2.76 -11.28 -0.45
N SER A 11 2.92 -10.82 -1.70
CA SER A 11 2.94 -9.39 -2.00
C SER A 11 1.59 -8.73 -1.73
N PHE A 12 0.46 -9.39 -2.02
CA PHE A 12 -0.86 -8.87 -1.63
C PHE A 12 -1.01 -8.74 -0.10
N ILE A 13 -0.55 -9.74 0.66
CA ILE A 13 -0.56 -9.67 2.13
C ILE A 13 0.28 -8.49 2.62
N PHE A 14 1.50 -8.31 2.10
CA PHE A 14 2.34 -7.18 2.50
C PHE A 14 1.78 -5.82 2.08
N THR A 15 1.17 -5.74 0.89
CA THR A 15 0.48 -4.53 0.42
C THR A 15 -0.65 -4.17 1.37
N TYR A 16 -1.46 -5.16 1.81
CA TYR A 16 -2.51 -4.91 2.80
C TYR A 16 -1.94 -4.53 4.17
N LEU A 17 -0.92 -5.24 4.66
CA LEU A 17 -0.25 -4.90 5.93
C LEU A 17 0.40 -3.51 5.91
N SER A 18 0.78 -3.01 4.73
CA SER A 18 1.34 -1.66 4.61
C SER A 18 0.33 -0.55 4.97
N LEU A 19 -0.99 -0.84 4.99
CA LEU A 19 -2.01 0.10 5.46
C LEU A 19 -1.84 0.51 6.92
N PHE A 20 -1.18 -0.33 7.74
CA PHE A 20 -0.84 0.01 9.12
C PHE A 20 0.26 1.08 9.21
N TYR A 21 1.02 1.29 8.13
CA TYR A 21 1.92 2.43 8.02
C TYR A 21 1.14 3.67 7.60
N GLN A 22 0.67 4.40 8.61
CA GLN A 22 -0.13 5.61 8.43
C GLN A 22 0.73 6.87 8.57
N LYS A 23 0.55 7.81 7.65
CA LYS A 23 1.18 9.14 7.73
C LYS A 23 0.27 10.21 7.14
N TYR A 24 0.56 11.46 7.48
CA TYR A 24 -0.09 12.57 6.80
C TYR A 24 0.42 12.72 5.37
N THR A 25 -0.51 12.85 4.44
CA THR A 25 -0.25 13.13 3.02
C THR A 25 -1.07 14.35 2.58
N LEU A 26 -0.61 15.01 1.51
CA LEU A 26 -1.32 16.11 0.90
C LEU A 26 -2.10 15.57 -0.29
N VAL A 27 -3.42 15.81 -0.29
CA VAL A 27 -4.30 15.46 -1.40
C VAL A 27 -4.93 16.73 -1.95
N ASP A 28 -5.04 16.80 -3.26
CA ASP A 28 -5.74 17.87 -3.94
C ASP A 28 -7.25 17.67 -3.77
N ARG A 29 -7.92 18.62 -3.10
CA ARG A 29 -9.37 18.67 -2.89
C ARG A 29 -9.92 20.02 -3.31
N ILE A 30 -11.22 20.06 -3.62
CA ILE A 30 -11.90 21.31 -3.88
C ILE A 30 -12.24 21.96 -2.54
N VAL A 31 -11.61 23.09 -2.24
CA VAL A 31 -11.86 23.89 -1.05
C VAL A 31 -12.34 25.25 -1.50
N VAL A 32 -13.61 25.58 -1.23
CA VAL A 32 -14.23 26.88 -1.54
C VAL A 32 -13.95 27.29 -3.01
N ASP A 33 -14.44 26.47 -3.93
CA ASP A 33 -14.35 26.65 -5.40
C ASP A 33 -12.94 26.74 -5.98
N LYS A 34 -11.91 26.28 -5.25
CA LYS A 34 -10.52 26.19 -5.73
C LYS A 34 -9.92 24.82 -5.42
N LEU A 35 -9.05 24.35 -6.32
CA LEU A 35 -8.16 23.22 -6.04
C LEU A 35 -7.14 23.65 -4.97
N GLY A 36 -7.21 23.00 -3.81
CA GLY A 36 -6.33 23.24 -2.67
C GLY A 36 -5.74 21.93 -2.15
N LYS A 37 -4.57 22.01 -1.53
CA LYS A 37 -3.93 20.86 -0.88
C LYS A 37 -4.40 20.74 0.56
N VAL A 38 -5.07 19.63 0.87
CA VAL A 38 -5.55 19.32 2.22
C VAL A 38 -4.67 18.23 2.81
N LYS A 39 -4.26 18.42 4.07
CA LYS A 39 -3.50 17.44 4.83
C LYS A 39 -4.45 16.41 5.43
N VAL A 40 -4.27 15.16 5.05
CA VAL A 40 -5.15 14.04 5.40
C VAL A 40 -4.31 12.84 5.83
N ILE A 41 -4.89 11.93 6.61
CA ILE A 41 -4.21 10.69 6.99
C ILE A 41 -4.32 9.70 5.85
N GLY A 42 -3.22 9.06 5.49
CA GLY A 42 -3.20 7.98 4.50
C GLY A 42 -2.36 6.80 4.95
N GLY A 43 -2.78 5.61 4.55
CA GLY A 43 -2.13 4.33 4.79
C GLY A 43 -1.54 3.76 3.50
N GLY A 44 -0.45 3.03 3.64
CA GLY A 44 0.26 2.39 2.53
C GLY A 44 1.75 2.72 2.52
N PHE A 45 2.56 1.80 2.00
CA PHE A 45 4.01 1.95 1.92
C PHE A 45 4.58 1.26 0.67
N PRO A 46 5.29 1.99 -0.21
CA PRO A 46 5.93 3.29 0.05
C PRO A 46 5.00 4.50 -0.20
N LEU A 47 3.93 4.31 -0.96
CA LEU A 47 2.97 5.36 -1.32
C LEU A 47 1.63 5.10 -0.63
N GLN A 48 0.98 6.16 -0.12
CA GLN A 48 -0.27 6.04 0.63
C GLN A 48 -1.42 5.86 -0.36
N PHE A 49 -1.87 4.63 -0.56
CA PHE A 49 -2.89 4.30 -1.55
C PHE A 49 -4.31 4.29 -0.99
N LEU A 50 -4.48 4.34 0.33
CA LEU A 50 -5.76 4.56 0.98
C LEU A 50 -5.67 5.83 1.80
N VAL A 51 -6.54 6.79 1.54
CA VAL A 51 -6.51 8.11 2.19
C VAL A 51 -7.87 8.42 2.76
N ASP A 52 -7.88 9.02 3.96
CA ASP A 52 -9.09 9.48 4.67
C ASP A 52 -10.02 10.19 3.69
N GLY A 53 -11.29 9.80 3.62
CA GLY A 53 -12.27 10.34 2.67
C GLY A 53 -12.69 11.79 2.96
N GLU A 54 -13.63 12.32 2.18
CA GLU A 54 -14.35 13.56 2.52
C GLU A 54 -15.54 13.29 3.48
N VAL A 55 -16.01 12.04 3.51
CA VAL A 55 -17.20 11.59 4.26
C VAL A 55 -16.83 10.79 5.52
N SER A 56 -15.56 10.41 5.65
CA SER A 56 -15.03 9.72 6.84
C SER A 56 -14.98 10.68 8.04
N PRO A 57 -15.20 10.20 9.29
CA PRO A 57 -14.93 11.00 10.48
C PRO A 57 -13.47 11.47 10.43
N GLY A 58 -13.29 12.78 10.18
CA GLY A 58 -11.99 13.33 9.82
C GLY A 58 -10.87 12.91 10.79
N GLY A 59 -9.78 12.40 10.23
CA GLY A 59 -8.62 11.95 10.98
C GLY A 59 -8.54 10.44 11.21
N SER A 60 -9.20 9.62 10.41
CA SER A 60 -9.00 8.16 10.43
C SER A 60 -9.22 7.52 9.06
N ILE A 61 -8.47 6.45 8.78
CA ILE A 61 -8.76 5.55 7.66
C ILE A 61 -9.38 4.25 8.17
N ALA A 62 -10.38 3.76 7.48
CA ALA A 62 -11.00 2.48 7.72
C ALA A 62 -10.13 1.36 7.15
N LEU A 63 -9.52 0.59 8.04
CA LEU A 63 -8.71 -0.58 7.69
C LEU A 63 -9.54 -1.83 7.40
N ASP A 64 -10.85 -1.79 7.64
CA ASP A 64 -11.74 -2.91 7.32
C ASP A 64 -11.86 -3.07 5.79
N PRO A 65 -11.58 -4.26 5.23
CA PRO A 65 -11.72 -4.51 3.80
C PRO A 65 -13.08 -4.14 3.23
N LEU A 66 -14.16 -4.29 4.01
CA LEU A 66 -15.51 -3.91 3.57
C LEU A 66 -15.63 -2.40 3.38
N ASN A 67 -15.04 -1.61 4.28
CA ASN A 67 -15.07 -0.15 4.20
C ASN A 67 -14.25 0.39 3.02
N ILE A 68 -13.15 -0.30 2.67
CA ILE A 68 -12.37 0.00 1.46
C ILE A 68 -13.23 -0.22 0.20
N ILE A 69 -14.05 -1.28 0.18
CA ILE A 69 -14.93 -1.60 -0.97
C ILE A 69 -16.12 -0.65 -1.04
N ILE A 70 -16.70 -0.28 0.10
CA ILE A 70 -17.84 0.65 0.20
C ILE A 70 -17.42 2.07 -0.24
N GLY A 71 -16.12 2.38 -0.21
CA GLY A 71 -15.58 3.66 -0.68
C GLY A 71 -15.75 4.80 0.32
N ILE A 72 -15.70 4.49 1.62
CA ILE A 72 -15.70 5.50 2.70
C ILE A 72 -14.44 6.37 2.59
N ASP A 73 -13.31 5.73 2.29
CA ASP A 73 -12.01 6.35 2.07
C ASP A 73 -11.67 6.43 0.57
N GLN A 74 -10.79 7.36 0.23
CA GLN A 74 -10.31 7.54 -1.13
C GLN A 74 -9.22 6.53 -1.46
N PHE A 75 -9.49 5.65 -2.42
CA PHE A 75 -8.53 4.66 -2.92
C PHE A 75 -7.76 5.17 -4.15
N ILE A 76 -6.45 5.32 -4.03
CA ILE A 76 -5.54 5.75 -5.11
C ILE A 76 -4.97 4.51 -5.79
N PHE A 77 -5.70 4.02 -6.79
CA PHE A 77 -5.39 2.77 -7.50
C PHE A 77 -3.96 2.69 -8.06
N LEU A 78 -3.43 3.79 -8.58
CA LEU A 78 -2.06 3.84 -9.10
C LEU A 78 -1.01 3.59 -8.00
N TYR A 79 -1.22 4.16 -6.81
CA TYR A 79 -0.30 3.98 -5.69
C TYR A 79 -0.37 2.57 -5.14
N PHE A 80 -1.54 1.95 -5.16
CA PHE A 80 -1.71 0.54 -4.81
C PHE A 80 -0.90 -0.38 -5.75
N ILE A 81 -0.93 -0.11 -7.06
CA ILE A 81 -0.10 -0.87 -8.03
C ILE A 81 1.39 -0.72 -7.70
N PHE A 82 1.85 0.50 -7.42
CA PHE A 82 3.25 0.73 -7.08
C PHE A 82 3.68 0.07 -5.76
N ASP A 83 2.81 0.08 -4.76
CA ASP A 83 3.00 -0.61 -3.49
C ASP A 83 3.12 -2.13 -3.70
N TYR A 84 2.20 -2.71 -4.46
CA TYR A 84 2.25 -4.12 -4.84
C TYR A 84 3.54 -4.49 -5.58
N LEU A 85 3.94 -3.68 -6.57
CA LEU A 85 5.17 -3.88 -7.34
C LEU A 85 6.43 -3.69 -6.49
N PHE A 86 6.37 -2.85 -5.47
CA PHE A 86 7.43 -2.70 -4.49
C PHE A 86 7.60 -3.99 -3.68
N TRP A 87 6.52 -4.52 -3.08
CA TRP A 87 6.61 -5.74 -2.26
C TRP A 87 7.01 -6.97 -3.06
N ILE A 88 6.50 -7.15 -4.28
CA ILE A 88 6.94 -8.28 -5.11
C ILE A 88 8.43 -8.19 -5.45
N SER A 89 8.94 -6.97 -5.69
CA SER A 89 10.36 -6.72 -5.97
C SER A 89 11.24 -6.98 -4.74
N VAL A 90 10.81 -6.53 -3.55
CA VAL A 90 11.49 -6.79 -2.27
C VAL A 90 11.57 -8.30 -2.00
N LEU A 91 10.46 -9.02 -2.14
CA LEU A 91 10.42 -10.47 -1.96
C LEU A 91 11.33 -11.20 -2.94
N PHE A 92 11.37 -10.76 -4.20
CA PHE A 92 12.23 -11.35 -5.21
C PHE A 92 13.71 -11.10 -4.92
N ALA A 93 14.06 -9.89 -4.46
CA ALA A 93 15.42 -9.55 -4.04
C ALA A 93 15.86 -10.43 -2.85
N PHE A 94 15.02 -10.57 -1.81
CA PHE A 94 15.30 -11.46 -0.68
C PHE A 94 15.50 -12.91 -1.12
N TYR A 95 14.66 -13.41 -2.02
CA TYR A 95 14.78 -14.76 -2.55
C TYR A 95 16.12 -15.00 -3.26
N ILE A 96 16.55 -14.06 -4.11
CA ILE A 96 17.85 -14.14 -4.80
C ILE A 96 19.00 -14.14 -3.79
N ILE A 97 18.96 -13.24 -2.80
CA ILE A 97 19.97 -13.12 -1.77
C ILE A 97 20.10 -14.43 -0.98
N LEU A 98 18.99 -14.96 -0.47
CA LEU A 98 18.99 -16.22 0.29
C LEU A 98 19.48 -17.40 -0.55
N LYS A 99 19.11 -17.47 -1.83
CA LYS A 99 19.61 -18.49 -2.74
C LYS A 99 21.13 -18.39 -2.93
N ARG A 100 21.67 -17.18 -3.05
CA ARG A 100 23.11 -16.93 -3.19
C ARG A 100 23.88 -17.31 -1.92
N TYR A 101 23.35 -17.00 -0.73
CA TYR A 101 23.97 -17.39 0.54
C TYR A 101 23.98 -18.91 0.75
N LYS A 102 22.89 -19.62 0.43
CA LYS A 102 22.87 -21.09 0.52
C LYS A 102 23.89 -21.74 -0.41
N LEU A 103 24.07 -21.23 -1.63
CA LEU A 103 25.10 -21.73 -2.54
C LEU A 103 26.51 -21.53 -1.97
N LYS A 104 26.80 -20.38 -1.35
CA LYS A 104 28.09 -20.12 -0.70
C LYS A 104 28.39 -20.98 0.54
N GLN A 105 27.39 -21.63 1.15
CA GLN A 105 27.61 -22.54 2.29
C GLN A 105 27.87 -23.99 1.85
N ILE A 106 27.55 -24.33 0.59
CA ILE A 106 27.69 -25.68 0.05
C ILE A 106 29.05 -25.88 -0.66
N PHE A 107 29.68 -24.78 -1.11
CA PHE A 107 31.02 -24.74 -1.70
C PHE A 107 32.02 -24.17 -0.70
#